data_AF-A0A0F6SCQ2-F1
#
_entry.id   AF-A0A0F6SCQ2-F1
#
_cell.length_a   1.000
_cell.length_b   1.000
_cell.length_c   1.000
_cell.angle_alpha   90.00
_cell.angle_beta   90.00
_cell.angle_gamma   90.00
#
_symmetry.space_group_name_H-M   'P 1'
#
loop_
_entity.id
_entity.type
_entity.pdbx_description
1 polymer ?
#
loop_
_entity_poly.entity_id
_entity_poly.type
_entity_poly.pdbx_seq_one_letter_code
_entity_poly.pdbx_strand_id
1 'polypeptide(L)'
;MIKTKLSNFLSYLIKQLGNVLYYSLGELTAGLISLLLGFFISTGLSTIPGQTGDWGIIAASLIVAATEFISKLVYSSKFQLSVRINLINNFKVGIIYGLFVDAFKLGS
;
A
#
# COMPACT_ATOMS: atom_id res chain seq x y z
N MET A 1 -10.15 -10.18 46.68
CA MET A 1 -10.84 -10.99 45.65
C MET A 1 -9.86 -12.05 45.17
N ILE A 2 -10.16 -13.34 45.41
CA ILE A 2 -9.22 -14.44 45.15
C ILE A 2 -9.08 -14.60 43.62
N LYS A 3 -7.89 -14.34 43.09
CA LYS A 3 -7.58 -14.58 41.68
C LYS A 3 -7.43 -16.08 41.47
N THR A 4 -8.37 -16.69 40.77
CA THR A 4 -8.29 -18.11 40.42
C THR A 4 -7.26 -18.29 39.30
N LYS A 5 -6.68 -19.49 39.18
CA LYS A 5 -5.76 -19.80 38.07
C LYS A 5 -6.40 -19.53 36.70
N LEU A 6 -7.72 -19.77 36.60
CA LEU A 6 -8.53 -19.46 35.43
C LEU A 6 -8.62 -17.94 35.17
N SER A 7 -8.85 -17.12 36.20
CA SER A 7 -8.93 -15.66 36.00
C SER A 7 -7.61 -15.08 35.51
N ASN A 8 -6.48 -15.61 36.00
CA ASN A 8 -5.16 -15.20 35.52
C ASN A 8 -4.97 -15.60 34.05
N PHE A 9 -5.26 -16.85 33.69
CA PHE A 9 -5.20 -17.32 32.30
C PHE A 9 -6.06 -16.45 31.35
N LEU A 10 -7.31 -16.18 31.73
CA LEU A 10 -8.21 -15.34 30.95
C LEU A 10 -7.65 -13.92 30.76
N SER A 11 -7.06 -13.34 31.81
CA SER A 11 -6.45 -12.02 31.73
C SER A 11 -5.23 -11.97 30.81
N TYR A 12 -4.41 -13.02 30.79
CA TYR A 12 -3.29 -13.14 29.85
C TYR A 12 -3.79 -13.29 28.41
N LEU A 13 -4.84 -14.10 28.20
CA LEU A 13 -5.42 -14.33 26.88
C LEU A 13 -6.00 -13.03 26.29
N ILE A 14 -6.78 -12.29 27.08
CA ILE A 14 -7.34 -10.98 26.66
C ILE A 14 -6.22 -9.99 26.34
N LYS A 15 -5.16 -9.94 27.16
CA LYS A 15 -4.03 -9.05 26.93
C LYS A 15 -3.25 -9.41 25.66
N GLN A 16 -3.05 -10.70 25.40
CA GLN A 16 -2.39 -11.19 24.20
C GLN A 16 -3.19 -10.86 22.94
N LEU A 17 -4.51 -11.10 22.97
CA LEU A 17 -5.41 -10.75 21.86
C LEU A 17 -5.41 -9.24 21.58
N GLY A 18 -5.49 -8.41 22.63
CA GLY A 18 -5.44 -6.96 22.50
C GLY A 18 -4.14 -6.48 21.82
N ASN A 19 -3.00 -7.05 22.22
CA ASN A 19 -1.71 -6.69 21.62
C ASN A 19 -1.61 -7.12 20.15
N VAL A 20 -2.07 -8.32 19.80
CA VAL A 20 -2.06 -8.81 18.40
C VAL A 20 -2.96 -7.96 17.52
N LEU A 21 -4.16 -7.64 17.98
CA LEU A 21 -5.10 -6.78 17.25
C LEU A 21 -4.56 -5.37 17.07
N TYR A 22 -4.00 -4.77 18.12
CA TYR A 22 -3.44 -3.41 18.04
C TYR A 22 -2.29 -3.31 17.03
N TYR A 23 -1.37 -4.27 17.07
CA TYR A 23 -0.24 -4.30 16.12
C TYR A 23 -0.72 -4.51 14.68
N SER A 24 -1.62 -5.48 14.47
CA SER A 24 -2.15 -5.78 13.13
C SER A 24 -2.95 -4.61 12.53
N LEU A 25 -3.75 -3.91 13.33
CA LEU A 25 -4.49 -2.72 12.89
C LEU A 25 -3.53 -1.56 12.56
N GLY A 26 -2.45 -1.39 13.33
CA GLY A 26 -1.43 -0.38 13.04
C GLY A 26 -0.75 -0.60 11.69
N GLU A 27 -0.36 -1.83 11.37
CA GLU A 27 0.22 -2.13 10.06
C GLU A 27 -0.79 -1.97 8.92
N LEU A 28 -2.04 -2.41 9.13
CA LEU A 28 -3.11 -2.30 8.14
C LEU A 28 -3.45 -0.84 7.83
N THR A 29 -3.57 0.00 8.85
CA THR A 29 -3.85 1.44 8.67
C THR A 29 -2.73 2.14 7.92
N ALA A 30 -1.47 1.89 8.28
CA ALA A 30 -0.33 2.43 7.55
C ALA A 30 -0.31 1.95 6.08
N GLY A 31 -0.62 0.67 5.84
CA GLY A 31 -0.75 0.11 4.51
C GLY A 31 -1.85 0.76 3.68
N LEU A 32 -3.03 0.98 4.26
CA LEU A 32 -4.15 1.66 3.61
C LEU A 32 -3.83 3.12 3.28
N ILE A 33 -3.23 3.87 4.22
CA ILE A 33 -2.80 5.26 3.97
C ILE A 33 -1.82 5.30 2.79
N SER A 34 -0.88 4.38 2.76
CA SER A 34 0.11 4.29 1.68
C SER A 34 -0.53 3.96 0.33
N LEU A 35 -1.50 3.03 0.30
CA LEU A 35 -2.26 2.68 -0.89
C LEU A 35 -3.11 3.87 -1.39
N LEU A 36 -3.83 4.55 -0.49
CA LEU A 36 -4.67 5.70 -0.81
C LEU A 36 -3.84 6.89 -1.32
N LEU A 37 -2.65 7.10 -0.76
CA LEU A 37 -1.71 8.11 -1.26
C LEU A 37 -1.27 7.81 -2.69
N GLY A 38 -0.95 6.55 -2.99
CA GLY A 38 -0.61 6.13 -4.35
C GLY A 38 -1.77 6.34 -5.33
N PHE A 39 -2.98 5.98 -4.91
CA PHE A 39 -4.20 6.21 -5.69
C PHE A 39 -4.44 7.70 -5.96
N PHE A 40 -4.26 8.56 -4.94
CA PHE A 40 -4.40 10.01 -5.10
C PHE A 40 -3.39 10.56 -6.12
N ILE A 41 -2.12 10.19 -6.02
CA ILE A 41 -1.08 10.65 -6.97
C ILE A 41 -1.38 10.19 -8.38
N SER A 42 -1.90 8.98 -8.56
CA SER A 42 -2.33 8.49 -9.86
C SER A 42 -3.34 9.41 -10.54
N THR A 43 -4.33 9.93 -9.81
CA THR A 43 -5.33 10.84 -10.39
C THR A 43 -4.71 12.16 -10.86
N GLY A 44 -3.66 12.64 -10.17
CA GLY A 44 -2.85 13.75 -10.68
C GLY A 44 -2.08 13.37 -11.94
N LEU A 45 -1.42 12.20 -11.93
CA LEU A 45 -0.65 11.71 -13.07
C LEU A 45 -1.50 11.45 -14.31
N SER A 46 -2.77 11.03 -14.18
CA SER A 46 -3.66 10.81 -15.33
C SER A 46 -4.07 12.11 -16.01
N THR A 47 -4.12 13.23 -15.27
CA THR A 47 -4.50 14.54 -15.84
C THR A 47 -3.39 15.22 -16.64
N ILE A 48 -2.10 14.97 -16.32
CA ILE A 48 -0.99 15.67 -16.97
C ILE A 48 -0.89 15.34 -18.48
N PRO A 49 -0.88 14.07 -18.93
CA PRO A 49 -0.81 13.73 -20.34
C PRO A 49 -2.14 13.96 -21.07
N GLY A 50 -3.27 13.89 -20.35
CA GLY A 50 -4.60 14.08 -20.92
C GLY A 50 -4.89 15.51 -21.38
N GLN A 51 -4.17 16.51 -20.87
CA GLN A 51 -4.33 17.91 -21.29
C GLN A 51 -3.69 18.22 -22.65
N THR A 52 -2.60 17.54 -23.01
CA THR A 52 -1.83 17.81 -24.24
C THR A 52 -1.98 16.75 -25.32
N GLY A 53 -2.67 15.64 -25.05
CA GLY A 53 -3.06 14.60 -26.03
C GLY A 53 -1.92 13.72 -26.55
N ASP A 54 -0.77 14.32 -26.89
CA ASP A 54 0.33 13.64 -27.60
C ASP A 54 1.35 12.97 -26.67
N TRP A 55 1.38 13.35 -25.38
CA TRP A 55 2.42 12.91 -24.44
C TRP A 55 2.11 11.57 -23.74
N GLY A 56 0.99 10.92 -24.11
CA GLY A 56 0.52 9.70 -23.45
C GLY A 56 1.51 8.53 -23.48
N ILE A 57 2.16 8.29 -24.63
CA ILE A 57 3.12 7.17 -24.79
C ILE A 57 4.36 7.38 -23.91
N ILE A 58 4.87 8.62 -23.88
CA ILE A 58 6.04 8.98 -23.07
C ILE A 58 5.70 8.84 -21.58
N ALA A 59 4.54 9.34 -21.15
CA ALA A 59 4.08 9.22 -19.78
C ALA A 59 3.89 7.75 -19.36
N ALA A 60 3.28 6.92 -20.20
CA ALA A 60 3.11 5.49 -19.95
C ALA A 60 4.46 4.77 -19.81
N SER A 61 5.42 5.08 -20.70
CA SER A 61 6.77 4.49 -20.63
C SER A 61 7.51 4.87 -19.34
N LEU A 62 7.37 6.12 -18.88
CA LEU A 62 7.95 6.61 -17.64
C LEU A 62 7.35 5.91 -16.42
N ILE A 63 6.02 5.76 -16.40
CA ILE A 63 5.30 5.06 -15.32
C ILE A 63 5.75 3.60 -15.25
N VAL A 64 5.82 2.91 -16.38
CA VAL A 64 6.28 1.51 -16.43
C VAL A 64 7.73 1.40 -15.95
N ALA A 65 8.63 2.26 -16.43
CA ALA A 65 10.03 2.29 -15.97
C ALA A 65 10.16 2.54 -14.46
N ALA A 66 9.37 3.48 -13.92
CA ALA A 66 9.34 3.74 -12.48
C ALA A 66 8.81 2.52 -11.69
N THR A 67 7.76 1.85 -12.17
CA THR A 67 7.21 0.66 -11.51
C THR A 67 8.19 -0.51 -11.51
N GLU A 68 8.96 -0.68 -12.59
CA GLU A 68 9.98 -1.71 -12.71
C GLU A 68 11.19 -1.40 -11.83
N PHE A 69 11.60 -0.14 -11.76
CA PHE A 69 12.64 0.30 -10.83
C PHE A 69 12.24 0.02 -9.37
N ILE A 70 11.00 0.32 -8.98
CA ILE A 70 10.47 0.00 -7.65
C ILE A 70 10.45 -1.52 -7.44
N SER A 71 10.00 -2.32 -8.42
CA SER A 71 10.06 -3.79 -8.33
C SER A 71 11.47 -4.27 -8.06
N LYS A 72 12.45 -3.78 -8.83
CA LYS A 72 13.86 -4.14 -8.65
C LYS A 72 14.36 -3.78 -7.26
N LEU A 73 13.96 -2.62 -6.71
CA LEU A 73 14.33 -2.23 -5.34
C LEU A 73 13.69 -3.13 -4.28
N VAL A 74 12.41 -3.47 -4.44
CA VAL A 74 11.66 -4.33 -3.50
C VAL A 74 12.19 -5.77 -3.50
N TYR A 75 12.53 -6.30 -4.68
CA TYR A 75 12.91 -7.71 -4.86
C TYR A 75 14.43 -7.97 -4.93
N SER A 76 15.28 -6.93 -4.91
CA SER A 76 16.73 -7.11 -4.82
C SER A 76 17.08 -7.73 -3.46
N SER A 77 17.66 -8.93 -3.47
CA SER A 77 17.65 -9.93 -2.38
C SER A 77 18.27 -9.53 -1.03
N LYS A 78 18.72 -8.30 -0.87
CA LYS A 78 19.33 -7.77 0.36
C LYS A 78 18.33 -7.17 1.36
N PHE A 79 17.09 -6.93 0.94
CA PHE A 79 16.08 -6.26 1.79
C PHE A 79 14.89 -7.19 2.07
N GLN A 80 15.10 -8.17 2.94
CA GLN A 80 14.00 -9.04 3.40
C GLN A 80 13.08 -8.28 4.38
N LEU A 81 11.77 -8.29 4.09
CA LEU A 81 10.67 -8.16 5.05
C LEU A 81 10.68 -6.93 5.99
N SER A 82 11.10 -5.76 5.49
CA SER A 82 10.88 -4.51 6.25
C SER A 82 9.46 -3.99 6.01
N VAL A 83 8.76 -3.59 7.08
CA VAL A 83 7.45 -2.90 7.01
C VAL A 83 7.48 -1.72 6.04
N ARG A 84 8.62 -1.01 5.92
CA ARG A 84 8.79 0.11 4.99
C ARG A 84 8.69 -0.31 3.52
N ILE A 85 9.16 -1.50 3.18
CA ILE A 85 9.11 -2.04 1.81
C ILE A 85 7.68 -2.42 1.45
N ASN A 86 6.94 -2.99 2.40
CA ASN A 86 5.52 -3.26 2.23
C ASN A 86 4.71 -1.98 1.99
N LEU A 87 5.04 -0.88 2.68
CA LEU A 87 4.43 0.42 2.41
C LEU A 87 4.74 0.91 0.98
N ILE A 88 6.01 0.88 0.55
CA ILE A 88 6.38 1.27 -0.83
C ILE A 88 5.66 0.40 -1.87
N ASN A 89 5.49 -0.89 -1.60
CA ASN A 89 4.75 -1.79 -2.47
C ASN A 89 3.25 -1.45 -2.51
N ASN A 90 2.62 -1.18 -1.34
CA ASN A 90 1.22 -0.75 -1.27
C ASN A 90 0.99 0.58 -2.01
N PHE A 91 1.94 1.52 -1.90
CA PHE A 91 1.94 2.76 -2.66
C PHE A 91 1.99 2.52 -4.16
N LYS A 92 2.90 1.65 -4.63
CA LYS A 92 2.99 1.24 -6.04
C LYS A 92 1.67 0.63 -6.53
N VAL A 93 1.07 -0.28 -5.75
CA VAL A 93 -0.24 -0.88 -6.06
C VAL A 93 -1.32 0.20 -6.17
N GLY A 94 -1.33 1.18 -5.26
CA GLY A 94 -2.23 2.32 -5.31
C GLY A 94 -2.12 3.11 -6.62
N ILE A 95 -0.90 3.39 -7.09
CA ILE A 95 -0.68 4.09 -8.37
C ILE A 95 -1.24 3.30 -9.55
N ILE A 96 -0.90 2.01 -9.64
CA ILE A 96 -1.34 1.14 -10.75
C ILE A 96 -2.87 1.03 -10.77
N TYR A 97 -3.47 0.83 -9.60
CA TYR A 97 -4.92 0.72 -9.47
C TYR A 97 -5.64 2.02 -9.83
N GLY A 98 -5.12 3.17 -9.39
CA GLY A 98 -5.67 4.47 -9.75
C GLY A 98 -5.66 4.70 -11.27
N LEU A 99 -4.55 4.39 -11.93
CA LEU A 99 -4.39 4.61 -13.37
C LEU A 99 -5.33 3.68 -14.16
N PHE A 100 -5.47 2.44 -13.70
CA PHE A 100 -6.39 1.48 -14.27
C PHE A 100 -7.85 1.93 -14.14
N VAL A 101 -8.25 2.42 -12.96
CA VAL A 101 -9.61 2.93 -12.73
C VAL A 101 -9.89 4.15 -13.61
N ASP A 102 -8.96 5.08 -13.74
CA ASP A 102 -9.14 6.26 -14.60
C ASP A 102 -9.17 5.89 -16.09
N ALA A 103 -8.34 4.95 -16.53
CA ALA A 103 -8.41 4.42 -17.89
C ALA A 103 -9.76 3.72 -18.17
N PHE A 104 -10.29 2.99 -17.20
CA PHE A 104 -11.62 2.36 -17.31
C PHE A 104 -12.74 3.40 -17.44
N LYS A 105 -12.66 4.51 -16.67
CA LYS A 105 -13.63 5.62 -16.77
C LYS A 105 -13.62 6.30 -18.15
N LEU A 106 -12.45 6.39 -18.78
CA LEU A 106 -12.28 7.07 -20.08
C LEU A 106 -12.51 6.14 -21.27
N GLY A 107 -12.45 4.83 -21.06
CA GLY A 107 -12.66 3.81 -22.09
C GLY A 107 -14.09 3.28 -22.23
N SER A 108 -15.04 3.77 -21.41
CA SER A 108 -16.47 3.48 -21.49
C SER A 108 -17.23 4.60 -22.19
#